data_AF-A0A6G2VXZ1-F1
#
_entry.id   AF-A0A6G2VXZ1-F1
#
_cell.length_a   1.000
_cell.length_b   1.000
_cell.length_c   1.000
_cell.angle_alpha   90.00
_cell.angle_beta   90.00
_cell.angle_gamma   90.00
#
_symmetry.space_group_name_H-M   'P 1'
#
loop_
_entity.id
_entity.type
_entity.pdbx_description
1 polymer ?
#
loop_
_entity_poly.entity_id
_entity_poly.type
_entity_poly.pdbx_seq_one_letter_code
_entity_poly.pdbx_strand_id
1 'polypeptide(L)'
;PLTGGGPVLLAAAAQSLYLAAAGVLLVLARERLLLAALTPLIAGAAVLPWWEPGTPLRTGAALLALSATLAATGHALRGALAVPAAAGGTRPRLVWSLPYGLFGLAAGLLVLMEGRREPYAVIVLTVSMGPAEWLLYRYRGLSVAALRATATPAGFLLRSAAVLGGCLAAYLLPLLPAAYLTGAAPATLLLLAATLWTALLLQAFGTAWPPAVICLAAAAAAGAVSVLGLPPGPAVLPLCCGAAVPALVAYTLLLLGRPARHA
;
A
#
# COMPACT_ATOMS: atom_id res chain seq x y z
N PRO A 1 -7.20 -22.73 6.57
CA PRO A 1 -7.96 -23.32 7.69
C PRO A 1 -8.18 -22.31 8.85
N LEU A 2 -9.00 -21.29 8.61
CA LEU A 2 -9.50 -20.34 9.62
C LEU A 2 -10.95 -20.03 9.26
N THR A 3 -11.87 -20.94 9.56
CA THR A 3 -13.28 -20.86 9.12
C THR A 3 -14.23 -20.30 10.19
N GLY A 4 -13.72 -19.91 11.35
CA GLY A 4 -14.48 -19.23 12.42
C GLY A 4 -14.06 -17.76 12.59
N GLY A 5 -14.99 -16.91 13.04
CA GLY A 5 -14.71 -15.48 13.26
C GLY A 5 -13.55 -15.22 14.23
N GLY A 6 -13.43 -16.03 15.29
CA GLY A 6 -12.35 -15.94 16.29
C GLY A 6 -10.93 -16.08 15.72
N PRO A 7 -10.58 -17.19 15.04
CA PRO A 7 -9.26 -17.37 14.45
C PRO A 7 -8.90 -16.33 13.38
N VAL A 8 -9.90 -15.86 12.61
CA VAL A 8 -9.70 -14.79 11.62
C VAL A 8 -9.39 -13.46 12.30
N LEU A 9 -10.12 -13.10 13.36
CA LEU A 9 -9.88 -11.90 14.15
C LEU A 9 -8.48 -11.94 14.79
N LEU A 10 -8.06 -13.09 15.33
CA LEU A 10 -6.72 -13.27 15.88
C LEU A 10 -5.63 -13.07 14.83
N ALA A 11 -5.78 -13.65 13.64
CA ALA A 11 -4.83 -13.47 12.55
C ALA A 11 -4.77 -12.01 12.08
N ALA A 12 -5.93 -11.35 11.95
CA ALA A 12 -6.01 -9.94 11.57
C ALA A 12 -5.38 -9.03 12.64
N ALA A 13 -5.62 -9.31 13.92
CA ALA A 13 -5.01 -8.60 15.04
C ALA A 13 -3.49 -8.77 15.06
N ALA A 14 -3.00 -10.00 14.91
CA ALA A 14 -1.57 -10.29 14.82
C ALA A 14 -0.91 -9.55 13.65
N GLN A 15 -1.54 -9.57 12.46
CA GLN A 15 -1.01 -8.89 11.28
C GLN A 15 -1.03 -7.36 11.45
N SER A 16 -2.09 -6.80 12.03
CA SER A 16 -2.18 -5.37 12.32
C SER A 16 -1.11 -4.93 13.33
N LEU A 17 -0.88 -5.75 14.36
CA LEU A 17 0.15 -5.51 15.37
C LEU A 17 1.56 -5.58 14.78
N TYR A 18 1.82 -6.56 13.92
CA TYR A 18 3.06 -6.65 13.14
C TYR A 18 3.28 -5.41 12.27
N LEU A 19 2.29 -5.01 11.48
CA LEU A 19 2.40 -3.84 10.59
C LEU A 19 2.64 -2.55 11.38
N ALA A 20 1.96 -2.37 12.51
CA ALA A 20 2.19 -1.23 13.39
C ALA A 20 3.62 -1.24 13.96
N ALA A 21 4.09 -2.38 14.45
CA ALA A 21 5.45 -2.54 14.98
C ALA A 21 6.53 -2.28 13.93
N ALA A 22 6.40 -2.89 12.76
CA ALA A 22 7.28 -2.68 11.62
C ALA A 22 7.32 -1.21 11.19
N GLY A 23 6.16 -0.55 11.12
CA GLY A 23 6.07 0.89 10.82
C GLY A 23 6.84 1.75 11.81
N VAL A 24 6.74 1.48 13.12
CA VAL A 24 7.53 2.20 14.14
C VAL A 24 9.03 1.99 13.94
N LEU A 25 9.47 0.76 13.69
CA LEU A 25 10.90 0.46 13.47
C LEU A 25 11.44 1.17 12.22
N LEU A 26 10.67 1.22 11.14
CA LEU A 26 11.05 1.94 9.92
C LEU A 26 11.16 3.45 10.15
N VAL A 27 10.20 4.06 10.85
CA VAL A 27 10.24 5.49 11.20
C VAL A 27 11.44 5.84 12.09
N LEU A 28 11.85 4.93 12.97
CA LEU A 28 13.04 5.08 13.81
C LEU A 28 14.35 4.67 13.11
N ALA A 29 14.33 4.43 11.79
CA ALA A 29 15.48 3.99 11.00
C ALA A 29 16.16 2.72 11.55
N ARG A 30 15.37 1.78 12.06
CA ARG A 30 15.80 0.48 12.63
C ARG A 30 15.59 -0.68 11.66
N GLU A 31 15.80 -0.45 10.38
CA GLU A 31 15.61 -1.42 9.28
C GLU A 31 16.38 -2.73 9.52
N ARG A 32 17.61 -2.64 10.03
CA ARG A 32 18.44 -3.82 10.35
C ARG A 32 17.82 -4.70 11.43
N LEU A 33 17.19 -4.11 12.45
CA LEU A 33 16.51 -4.86 13.51
C LEU A 33 15.25 -5.53 12.99
N LEU A 34 14.50 -4.86 12.11
CA LEU A 34 13.36 -5.44 11.44
C LEU A 34 13.78 -6.62 10.55
N LEU A 35 14.85 -6.47 9.77
CA LEU A 35 15.39 -7.54 8.93
C LEU A 35 15.85 -8.73 9.77
N ALA A 36 16.54 -8.48 10.88
CA ALA A 36 16.93 -9.53 11.82
C ALA A 36 15.71 -10.27 12.40
N ALA A 37 14.65 -9.55 12.79
CA ALA A 37 13.42 -10.15 13.29
C ALA A 37 12.67 -10.99 12.23
N LEU A 38 12.84 -10.67 10.94
CA LEU A 38 12.22 -11.39 9.81
C LEU A 38 13.03 -12.59 9.31
N THR A 39 14.29 -12.73 9.73
CA THR A 39 15.16 -13.86 9.35
C THR A 39 14.52 -15.26 9.46
N PRO A 40 13.76 -15.63 10.51
CA PRO A 40 13.14 -16.95 10.59
C PRO A 40 12.09 -17.19 9.49
N LEU A 41 11.36 -16.14 9.09
CA LEU A 41 10.40 -16.23 8.00
C LEU A 41 11.10 -16.33 6.65
N ILE A 42 12.18 -15.56 6.44
CA ILE A 42 12.97 -15.61 5.21
C ILE A 42 13.62 -17.00 5.05
N ALA A 43 14.20 -17.54 6.12
CA ALA A 43 14.78 -18.88 6.12
C ALA A 43 13.71 -19.95 5.84
N GLY A 44 12.54 -19.86 6.49
CA GLY A 44 11.43 -20.78 6.24
C GLY A 44 10.90 -20.71 4.81
N ALA A 45 10.80 -19.51 4.23
CA ALA A 45 10.40 -19.31 2.84
C ALA A 45 11.45 -19.84 1.85
N ALA A 46 12.74 -19.69 2.15
CA ALA A 46 13.82 -20.20 1.33
C ALA A 46 13.83 -21.74 1.30
N VAL A 47 13.55 -22.42 2.41
CA VAL A 47 13.55 -23.89 2.48
C VAL A 47 12.31 -24.53 1.83
N LEU A 48 11.22 -23.77 1.71
CA LEU A 48 9.92 -24.23 1.22
C LEU A 48 9.92 -25.02 -0.10
N PRO A 49 10.73 -24.67 -1.13
CA PRO A 49 10.79 -25.42 -2.39
C PRO A 49 11.35 -26.83 -2.26
N TRP A 50 12.16 -27.09 -1.22
CA TRP A 50 12.85 -28.37 -1.01
C TRP A 50 12.24 -29.19 0.11
N TRP A 51 11.58 -28.54 1.07
CA TRP A 51 10.96 -29.19 2.20
C TRP A 51 9.77 -28.37 2.68
N GLU A 52 8.62 -29.04 2.85
CA GLU A 52 7.44 -28.40 3.40
C GLU A 52 7.48 -28.45 4.94
N PRO A 53 7.79 -27.33 5.62
CA PRO A 53 7.66 -27.28 7.07
C PRO A 53 6.19 -27.50 7.44
N GLY A 54 5.93 -28.50 8.29
CA GLY A 54 4.60 -28.76 8.82
C GLY A 54 3.99 -27.50 9.47
N THR A 55 2.66 -27.48 9.59
CA THR A 55 1.90 -26.40 10.22
C THR A 55 2.53 -25.82 11.51
N PRO A 56 3.00 -26.61 12.49
CA PRO A 56 3.55 -26.07 13.73
C PRO A 56 4.81 -25.21 13.52
N LEU A 57 5.66 -25.57 12.56
CA LEU A 57 6.89 -24.82 12.27
C LEU A 57 6.58 -23.51 11.56
N ARG A 58 5.61 -23.51 10.63
CA ARG A 58 5.18 -22.28 9.95
C ARG A 58 4.55 -21.30 10.94
N THR A 59 3.68 -21.80 11.83
CA THR A 59 3.07 -20.96 12.88
C THR A 59 4.12 -20.50 13.89
N GLY A 60 5.05 -21.36 14.29
CA GLY A 60 6.13 -21.04 15.20
C GLY A 60 7.04 -19.94 14.65
N ALA A 61 7.48 -20.06 13.39
CA ALA A 61 8.30 -19.05 12.72
C ALA A 61 7.57 -17.70 12.59
N ALA A 62 6.27 -17.71 12.26
CA ALA A 62 5.46 -16.49 12.18
C ALA A 62 5.28 -15.82 13.54
N LEU A 63 5.00 -16.60 14.60
CA LEU A 63 4.88 -16.08 15.97
C LEU A 63 6.23 -15.57 16.50
N LEU A 64 7.34 -16.22 16.14
CA LEU A 64 8.68 -15.77 16.49
C LEU A 64 8.98 -14.43 15.83
N ALA A 65 8.69 -14.29 14.54
CA ALA A 65 8.88 -13.02 13.83
C ALA A 65 8.00 -11.89 14.42
N LEU A 66 6.74 -12.18 14.74
CA LEU A 66 5.85 -11.22 15.41
C LEU A 66 6.36 -10.80 16.78
N SER A 67 6.75 -11.77 17.62
CA SER A 67 7.25 -11.46 18.97
C SER A 67 8.59 -10.73 18.94
N ALA A 68 9.50 -11.10 18.04
CA ALA A 68 10.77 -10.42 17.83
C ALA A 68 10.59 -8.97 17.34
N THR A 69 9.67 -8.73 16.39
CA THR A 69 9.37 -7.37 15.92
C THR A 69 8.76 -6.51 17.01
N LEU A 70 7.87 -7.06 17.84
CA LEU A 70 7.29 -6.35 18.98
C LEU A 70 8.33 -6.03 20.06
N ALA A 71 9.19 -6.99 20.39
CA ALA A 71 10.27 -6.79 21.35
C ALA A 71 11.27 -5.72 20.88
N ALA A 72 11.68 -5.77 19.60
CA ALA A 72 12.54 -4.76 18.99
C ALA A 72 11.88 -3.37 18.99
N THR A 73 10.58 -3.31 18.68
CA THR A 73 9.81 -2.05 18.70
C THR A 73 9.73 -1.47 20.10
N GLY A 74 9.39 -2.28 21.11
CA GLY A 74 9.35 -1.86 22.50
C GLY A 74 10.73 -1.44 23.05
N HIS A 75 11.81 -2.06 22.57
CA HIS A 75 13.17 -1.62 22.90
C HIS A 75 13.50 -0.26 22.25
N ALA A 76 13.21 -0.09 20.97
CA ALA A 76 13.45 1.15 20.24
C ALA A 76 12.63 2.33 20.80
N LEU A 77 11.34 2.10 21.12
CA LEU A 77 10.46 3.08 21.74
C LEU A 77 10.95 3.50 23.12
N ARG A 78 11.40 2.56 23.96
CA ARG A 78 11.97 2.89 25.27
C ARG A 78 13.18 3.82 25.14
N GLY A 79 14.07 3.55 24.18
CA GLY A 79 15.20 4.43 23.89
C GLY A 79 14.77 5.82 23.43
N ALA A 80 13.78 5.90 22.54
CA ALA A 80 13.28 7.18 22.02
C ALA A 80 12.53 8.00 23.08
N LEU A 81 11.72 7.36 23.93
CA LEU A 81 10.95 8.00 24.99
C LEU A 81 11.79 8.41 26.21
N ALA A 82 12.97 7.81 26.38
CA ALA A 82 13.93 8.22 27.41
C ALA A 82 14.60 9.56 27.10
N VAL A 83 14.53 10.04 25.85
CA VAL A 83 15.03 11.35 25.46
C VAL A 83 14.03 12.42 25.92
N PRO A 84 14.47 13.48 26.64
CA PRO A 84 13.58 14.54 27.07
C PRO A 84 12.94 15.24 25.86
N ALA A 85 11.64 15.53 25.98
CA ALA A 85 10.88 16.16 24.92
C ALA A 85 11.46 17.55 24.59
N ALA A 86 11.59 17.84 23.30
CA ALA A 86 12.04 19.16 22.84
C ALA A 86 11.08 20.25 23.35
N ALA A 87 11.64 21.30 23.96
CA ALA A 87 10.86 22.43 24.44
C ALA A 87 10.12 23.09 23.27
N GLY A 88 8.79 23.18 23.37
CA GLY A 88 7.94 23.80 22.35
C GLY A 88 7.33 22.85 21.31
N GLY A 89 7.52 21.53 21.42
CA GLY A 89 6.90 20.58 20.50
C GLY A 89 5.39 20.42 20.71
N THR A 90 4.57 20.93 19.78
CA THR A 90 3.13 20.61 19.73
C THR A 90 2.90 19.19 19.22
N ARG A 91 2.07 18.40 19.92
CA ARG A 91 1.68 17.07 19.44
C ARG A 91 0.89 17.19 18.13
N PRO A 92 1.23 16.42 17.07
CA PRO A 92 0.42 16.40 15.87
C PRO A 92 -0.98 15.88 16.19
N ARG A 93 -2.01 16.56 15.68
CA ARG A 93 -3.40 16.19 15.94
C ARG A 93 -3.72 14.88 15.21
N LEU A 94 -4.35 13.94 15.90
CA LEU A 94 -4.70 12.62 15.35
C LEU A 94 -5.58 12.70 14.08
N VAL A 95 -6.38 13.77 13.96
CA VAL A 95 -7.19 14.06 12.77
C VAL A 95 -6.37 14.23 11.49
N TRP A 96 -5.09 14.61 11.57
CA TRP A 96 -4.21 14.64 10.41
C TRP A 96 -3.78 13.25 9.94
N SER A 97 -3.79 12.26 10.83
CA SER A 97 -3.45 10.87 10.53
C SER A 97 -4.66 10.07 10.02
N LEU A 98 -5.88 10.55 10.30
CA LEU A 98 -7.14 9.91 9.92
C LEU A 98 -7.26 9.54 8.43
N PRO A 99 -6.95 10.42 7.44
CA PRO A 99 -7.07 10.05 6.04
C PRO A 99 -6.13 8.92 5.61
N TYR A 100 -4.94 8.81 6.23
CA TYR A 100 -4.01 7.72 5.96
C TYR A 100 -4.54 6.38 6.49
N GLY A 101 -5.12 6.38 7.69
CA GLY A 101 -5.77 5.19 8.26
C GLY A 101 -6.98 4.74 7.44
N LEU A 102 -7.83 5.68 7.03
CA LEU A 102 -8.99 5.42 6.18
C LEU A 102 -8.59 4.86 4.81
N PHE A 103 -7.56 5.43 4.19
CA PHE A 103 -7.01 4.89 2.95
C PHE A 103 -6.44 3.48 3.14
N GLY A 104 -5.66 3.23 4.19
CA GLY A 104 -5.14 1.89 4.49
C GLY A 104 -6.24 0.85 4.68
N LEU A 105 -7.33 1.24 5.36
CA LEU A 105 -8.53 0.41 5.52
C LEU A 105 -9.20 0.13 4.17
N ALA A 106 -9.39 1.15 3.34
CA ALA A 106 -9.97 1.00 2.00
C ALA A 106 -9.11 0.09 1.11
N ALA A 107 -7.80 0.33 1.06
CA ALA A 107 -6.84 -0.49 0.32
C ALA A 107 -6.87 -1.94 0.80
N GLY A 108 -6.85 -2.16 2.12
CA GLY A 108 -6.95 -3.48 2.73
C GLY A 108 -8.24 -4.21 2.36
N LEU A 109 -9.39 -3.52 2.38
CA LEU A 109 -10.67 -4.08 1.94
C LEU A 109 -10.66 -4.45 0.46
N LEU A 110 -10.17 -3.58 -0.43
CA LEU A 110 -10.10 -3.85 -1.87
C LEU A 110 -9.22 -5.07 -2.17
N VAL A 111 -8.04 -5.14 -1.55
CA VAL A 111 -7.10 -6.28 -1.69
C VAL A 111 -7.68 -7.55 -1.09
N LEU A 112 -8.37 -7.47 0.05
CA LEU A 112 -9.04 -8.62 0.66
C LEU A 112 -10.15 -9.16 -0.26
N MET A 113 -10.95 -8.28 -0.85
CA MET A 113 -12.02 -8.66 -1.77
C MET A 113 -11.47 -9.37 -3.00
N GLU A 114 -10.35 -8.89 -3.55
CA GLU A 114 -9.67 -9.56 -4.66
C GLU A 114 -9.05 -10.89 -4.22
N GLY A 115 -8.36 -10.92 -3.08
CA GLY A 115 -7.70 -12.12 -2.56
C GLY A 115 -8.65 -13.26 -2.17
N ARG A 116 -9.92 -12.94 -1.88
CA ARG A 116 -10.96 -13.97 -1.70
C ARG A 116 -11.27 -14.73 -2.99
N ARG A 117 -11.04 -14.12 -4.16
CA ARG A 117 -11.26 -14.72 -5.47
C ARG A 117 -9.96 -15.27 -6.04
N GLU A 118 -8.92 -14.46 -5.99
CA GLU A 118 -7.60 -14.73 -6.58
C GLU A 118 -6.50 -14.54 -5.52
N PRO A 119 -6.19 -15.55 -4.69
CA PRO A 119 -5.22 -15.44 -3.61
C PRO A 119 -3.81 -15.07 -4.10
N TYR A 120 -3.43 -15.56 -5.29
CA TYR A 120 -2.14 -15.27 -5.90
C TYR A 120 -2.00 -13.81 -6.36
N ALA A 121 -3.11 -13.15 -6.71
CA ALA A 121 -3.10 -11.72 -7.06
C ALA A 121 -2.61 -10.86 -5.89
N VAL A 122 -2.94 -11.23 -4.65
CA VAL A 122 -2.48 -10.51 -3.44
C VAL A 122 -0.97 -10.64 -3.26
N ILE A 123 -0.41 -11.83 -3.54
CA ILE A 123 1.04 -12.06 -3.46
C ILE A 123 1.74 -11.19 -4.50
N VAL A 124 1.26 -11.20 -5.74
CA VAL A 124 1.78 -10.36 -6.82
C VAL A 124 1.73 -8.87 -6.45
N LEU A 125 0.59 -8.39 -5.95
CA LEU A 125 0.44 -7.00 -5.51
C LEU A 125 1.41 -6.66 -4.39
N THR A 126 1.56 -7.54 -3.39
CA THR A 126 2.46 -7.32 -2.26
C THR A 126 3.92 -7.23 -2.72
N VAL A 127 4.37 -8.13 -3.59
CA VAL A 127 5.74 -8.09 -4.14
C VAL A 127 5.94 -6.83 -4.99
N SER A 128 4.91 -6.39 -5.71
CA SER A 128 4.95 -5.19 -6.54
C SER A 128 5.08 -3.87 -5.75
N MET A 129 4.82 -3.89 -4.43
CA MET A 129 4.90 -2.69 -3.58
C MET A 129 6.32 -2.10 -3.50
N GLY A 130 7.37 -2.94 -3.58
CA GLY A 130 8.76 -2.47 -3.60
C GLY A 130 9.07 -1.65 -4.87
N PRO A 131 8.86 -2.22 -6.07
CA PRO A 131 8.95 -1.47 -7.33
C PRO A 131 8.06 -0.22 -7.38
N ALA A 132 6.85 -0.29 -6.81
CA ALA A 132 5.94 0.84 -6.70
C ALA A 132 6.57 2.02 -5.95
N GLU A 133 7.16 1.77 -4.78
CA GLU A 133 7.82 2.80 -3.96
C GLU A 133 9.02 3.43 -4.70
N TRP A 134 9.84 2.60 -5.36
CA TRP A 134 10.94 3.09 -6.17
C TRP A 134 10.46 4.01 -7.31
N LEU A 135 9.32 3.69 -7.94
CA LEU A 135 8.71 4.54 -8.96
C LEU A 135 8.17 5.85 -8.40
N LEU A 136 7.64 5.87 -7.16
CA LEU A 136 7.23 7.12 -6.49
C LEU A 136 8.43 8.05 -6.32
N TYR A 137 9.55 7.52 -5.85
CA TYR A 137 10.80 8.28 -5.71
C TYR A 137 11.29 8.81 -7.06
N ARG A 138 11.28 7.96 -8.09
CA ARG A 138 11.69 8.35 -9.44
C ARG A 138 10.78 9.40 -10.07
N TYR A 139 9.46 9.27 -9.89
CA TYR A 139 8.47 10.26 -10.32
C TYR A 139 8.75 11.63 -9.71
N ARG A 140 9.07 11.68 -8.40
CA ARG A 140 9.41 12.93 -7.72
C ARG A 140 10.65 13.59 -8.33
N GLY A 141 11.71 12.82 -8.59
CA GLY A 141 12.92 13.33 -9.25
C GLY A 141 12.66 13.86 -10.66
N LEU A 142 11.91 13.10 -11.47
CA LEU A 142 11.55 13.49 -12.84
C LEU A 142 10.63 14.72 -12.88
N SER A 143 9.70 14.84 -11.94
CA SER A 143 8.80 16.01 -11.83
C SER A 143 9.57 17.29 -11.49
N VAL A 144 10.56 17.21 -10.60
CA VAL A 144 11.47 18.34 -10.31
C VAL A 144 12.32 18.71 -11.51
N ALA A 145 12.83 17.73 -12.26
CA ALA A 145 13.57 17.99 -13.49
C ALA A 145 12.67 18.64 -14.57
N ALA A 146 11.41 18.19 -14.69
CA ALA A 146 10.43 18.79 -15.59
C ALA A 146 10.12 20.24 -15.21
N LEU A 147 9.90 20.53 -13.91
CA LEU A 147 9.71 21.89 -13.40
C LEU A 147 10.87 22.83 -13.80
N ARG A 148 12.11 22.36 -13.67
CA ARG A 148 13.30 23.16 -14.02
C ARG A 148 13.44 23.43 -15.52
N ALA A 149 12.85 22.58 -16.37
CA ALA A 149 13.04 22.62 -17.82
C ALA A 149 11.89 23.32 -18.58
N THR A 150 10.76 23.60 -17.95
CA THR A 150 9.57 24.16 -18.61
C THR A 150 9.26 25.58 -18.14
N ALA A 151 9.16 26.51 -19.09
CA ALA A 151 8.79 27.90 -18.83
C ALA A 151 7.27 28.18 -18.92
N THR A 152 6.48 27.21 -19.42
CA THR A 152 5.03 27.38 -19.61
C THR A 152 4.21 26.37 -18.80
N PRO A 153 3.06 26.78 -18.25
CA PRO A 153 2.22 25.92 -17.42
C PRO A 153 1.65 24.72 -18.20
N ALA A 154 1.29 24.92 -19.47
CA ALA A 154 0.82 23.83 -20.34
C ALA A 154 1.93 22.81 -20.67
N GLY A 155 3.17 23.28 -20.90
CA GLY A 155 4.32 22.40 -21.13
C GLY A 155 4.67 21.57 -19.90
N PHE A 156 4.55 22.16 -18.71
CA PHE A 156 4.73 21.44 -17.46
C PHE A 156 3.66 20.36 -17.23
N LEU A 157 2.39 20.68 -17.52
CA LEU A 157 1.28 19.73 -17.45
C LEU A 157 1.47 18.53 -18.38
N LEU A 158 1.83 18.76 -19.64
CA LEU A 158 2.07 17.69 -20.62
C LEU A 158 3.24 16.79 -20.20
N ARG A 159 4.35 17.38 -19.72
CA ARG A 159 5.50 16.59 -19.25
C ARG A 159 5.18 15.82 -17.98
N SER A 160 4.44 16.42 -17.04
CA SER A 160 4.01 15.74 -15.82
C SER A 160 3.05 14.59 -16.11
N ALA A 161 2.14 14.77 -17.07
CA ALA A 161 1.27 13.71 -17.56
C ALA A 161 2.05 12.58 -18.26
N ALA A 162 3.04 12.91 -19.08
CA ALA A 162 3.90 11.93 -19.75
C ALA A 162 4.74 11.14 -18.74
N VAL A 163 5.32 11.80 -17.73
CA VAL A 163 6.07 11.15 -16.65
C VAL A 163 5.14 10.26 -15.81
N LEU A 164 3.92 10.73 -15.49
CA LEU A 164 2.93 9.95 -14.74
C LEU A 164 2.52 8.71 -15.51
N GLY A 165 2.18 8.87 -16.80
CA GLY A 165 1.83 7.77 -17.69
C GLY A 165 2.98 6.79 -17.88
N GLY A 166 4.21 7.28 -18.01
CA GLY A 166 5.41 6.44 -18.11
C GLY A 166 5.68 5.63 -16.84
N CYS A 167 5.58 6.25 -15.66
CA CYS A 167 5.72 5.54 -14.38
C CYS A 167 4.60 4.52 -14.17
N LEU A 168 3.36 4.89 -14.48
CA LEU A 168 2.22 3.97 -14.37
C LEU A 168 2.38 2.79 -15.35
N ALA A 169 2.77 3.04 -16.60
CA ALA A 169 3.03 2.00 -17.58
C ALA A 169 4.18 1.08 -17.11
N ALA A 170 5.29 1.65 -16.64
CA ALA A 170 6.41 0.88 -16.12
C ALA A 170 6.03 0.02 -14.90
N TYR A 171 5.07 0.48 -14.08
CA TYR A 171 4.52 -0.30 -12.96
C TYR A 171 3.59 -1.43 -13.42
N LEU A 172 2.70 -1.14 -14.37
CA LEU A 172 1.66 -2.06 -14.81
C LEU A 172 2.16 -3.13 -15.81
N LEU A 173 3.18 -2.81 -16.62
CA LEU A 173 3.68 -3.72 -17.66
C LEU A 173 4.18 -5.07 -17.10
N PRO A 174 4.94 -5.12 -15.99
CA PRO A 174 5.37 -6.38 -15.37
C PRO A 174 4.22 -7.14 -14.66
N LEU A 175 3.17 -6.44 -14.25
CA LEU A 175 2.02 -7.04 -13.58
C LEU A 175 1.12 -7.84 -14.54
N LEU A 176 1.13 -7.50 -15.83
CA LEU A 176 0.37 -8.19 -16.85
C LEU A 176 0.81 -9.65 -17.05
N PRO A 177 2.09 -9.98 -17.31
CA PRO A 177 2.53 -11.38 -17.38
C PRO A 177 2.39 -12.09 -16.02
N ALA A 178 2.56 -11.38 -14.90
CA ALA A 178 2.33 -11.95 -13.57
C ALA A 178 0.86 -12.37 -13.36
N ALA A 179 -0.11 -11.61 -13.86
CA ALA A 179 -1.52 -11.98 -13.83
C ALA A 179 -1.78 -13.25 -14.66
N TYR A 180 -1.21 -13.35 -15.86
CA TYR A 180 -1.34 -14.56 -16.69
C TYR A 180 -0.69 -15.79 -16.05
N LEU A 181 0.48 -15.65 -15.42
CA LEU A 181 1.17 -16.74 -14.72
C LEU A 181 0.43 -17.24 -13.49
N THR A 182 -0.36 -16.36 -12.85
CA THR A 182 -1.12 -16.68 -11.62
C THR A 182 -2.57 -17.04 -11.87
N GLY A 183 -3.05 -16.94 -13.11
CA GLY A 183 -4.46 -17.16 -13.48
C GLY A 183 -5.40 -16.02 -13.07
N ALA A 184 -4.87 -14.94 -12.48
CA ALA A 184 -5.67 -13.82 -11.99
C ALA A 184 -6.24 -12.99 -13.16
N ALA A 185 -7.41 -12.39 -12.94
CA ALA A 185 -8.03 -11.49 -13.91
C ALA A 185 -7.15 -10.23 -14.12
N PRO A 186 -6.54 -10.04 -15.31
CA PRO A 186 -5.55 -8.99 -15.51
C PRO A 186 -6.16 -7.60 -15.36
N ALA A 187 -7.40 -7.40 -15.81
CA ALA A 187 -8.09 -6.11 -15.68
C ALA A 187 -8.25 -5.69 -14.21
N THR A 188 -8.70 -6.60 -13.34
CA THR A 188 -8.92 -6.29 -11.92
C THR A 188 -7.60 -6.01 -11.20
N LEU A 189 -6.59 -6.85 -11.43
CA LEU A 189 -5.27 -6.68 -10.83
C LEU A 189 -4.62 -5.36 -11.26
N LEU A 190 -4.65 -5.02 -12.55
CA LEU A 190 -4.05 -3.79 -13.07
C LEU A 190 -4.79 -2.54 -12.59
N LEU A 191 -6.13 -2.56 -12.56
CA LEU A 191 -6.92 -1.43 -12.07
C LEU A 191 -6.73 -1.23 -10.57
N LEU A 192 -6.67 -2.32 -9.79
CA LEU A 192 -6.40 -2.26 -8.36
C LEU A 192 -4.98 -1.73 -8.09
N ALA A 193 -3.97 -2.24 -8.79
CA ALA A 193 -2.60 -1.75 -8.70
C ALA A 193 -2.51 -0.25 -9.04
N ALA A 194 -3.15 0.17 -10.14
CA ALA A 194 -3.17 1.56 -10.57
C ALA A 194 -3.85 2.50 -9.55
N THR A 195 -4.98 2.09 -8.98
CA THR A 195 -5.66 2.88 -7.93
C THR A 195 -4.80 3.05 -6.69
N LEU A 196 -4.20 1.96 -6.19
CA LEU A 196 -3.35 2.00 -5.00
C LEU A 196 -2.12 2.87 -5.23
N TRP A 197 -1.43 2.69 -6.36
CA TRP A 197 -0.23 3.46 -6.68
C TRP A 197 -0.51 4.96 -6.84
N THR A 198 -1.56 5.33 -7.58
CA THR A 198 -1.94 6.75 -7.77
C THR A 198 -2.41 7.40 -6.48
N ALA A 199 -3.11 6.67 -5.61
CA ALA A 199 -3.49 7.16 -4.30
C ALA A 199 -2.29 7.38 -3.37
N LEU A 200 -1.32 6.45 -3.35
CA LEU A 200 -0.07 6.59 -2.61
C LEU A 200 0.77 7.77 -3.12
N LEU A 201 0.80 7.99 -4.42
CA LEU A 201 1.45 9.15 -5.03
C LEU A 201 0.88 10.46 -4.50
N LEU A 202 -0.46 10.61 -4.53
CA LEU A 202 -1.14 11.81 -4.02
C LEU A 202 -0.89 12.03 -2.52
N GLN A 203 -0.81 10.95 -1.74
CA GLN A 203 -0.47 10.99 -0.32
C GLN A 203 0.98 11.42 -0.08
N ALA A 204 1.92 10.95 -0.90
CA ALA A 204 3.32 11.35 -0.83
C ALA A 204 3.53 12.84 -1.16
N PHE A 205 2.65 13.44 -1.97
CA PHE A 205 2.59 14.89 -2.23
C PHE A 205 1.79 15.69 -1.18
N GLY A 206 1.39 15.05 -0.07
CA GLY A 206 0.71 15.72 1.05
C GLY A 206 -0.81 15.88 0.87
N THR A 207 -1.41 15.27 -0.14
CA THR A 207 -2.86 15.31 -0.37
C THR A 207 -3.52 14.00 0.00
N ALA A 208 -3.92 13.86 1.27
CA ALA A 208 -4.39 12.58 1.81
C ALA A 208 -5.91 12.37 1.77
N TRP A 209 -6.71 13.43 1.88
CA TRP A 209 -8.18 13.31 1.93
C TRP A 209 -8.83 12.83 0.63
N PRO A 210 -8.55 13.43 -0.54
CA PRO A 210 -9.13 12.99 -1.81
C PRO A 210 -8.88 11.51 -2.13
N PRO A 211 -7.63 10.98 -2.06
CA PRO A 211 -7.42 9.56 -2.32
C PRO A 211 -8.10 8.67 -1.28
N ALA A 212 -8.14 9.08 0.00
CA ALA A 212 -8.84 8.34 1.04
C ALA A 212 -10.35 8.22 0.75
N VAL A 213 -11.01 9.33 0.38
CA VAL A 213 -12.45 9.36 0.07
C VAL A 213 -12.75 8.53 -1.18
N ILE A 214 -11.96 8.66 -2.24
CA ILE A 214 -12.17 7.91 -3.50
C ILE A 214 -11.99 6.40 -3.26
N CYS A 215 -10.92 5.99 -2.59
CA CYS A 215 -10.69 4.58 -2.28
C CYS A 215 -11.73 4.02 -1.31
N LEU A 216 -12.15 4.79 -0.30
CA LEU A 216 -13.23 4.38 0.61
C LEU A 216 -14.55 4.21 -0.12
N ALA A 217 -14.92 5.14 -1.01
CA ALA A 217 -16.15 5.03 -1.79
C ALA A 217 -16.12 3.80 -2.69
N ALA A 218 -14.99 3.52 -3.35
CA ALA A 218 -14.81 2.32 -4.15
C ALA A 218 -14.91 1.03 -3.30
N ALA A 219 -14.27 1.00 -2.13
CA ALA A 219 -14.34 -0.13 -1.20
C ALA A 219 -15.75 -0.33 -0.64
N ALA A 220 -16.44 0.73 -0.26
CA ALA A 220 -17.80 0.68 0.27
C ALA A 220 -18.80 0.22 -0.78
N ALA A 221 -18.70 0.71 -2.03
CA ALA A 221 -19.53 0.26 -3.12
C ALA A 221 -19.32 -1.23 -3.44
N ALA A 222 -18.07 -1.67 -3.61
CA ALA A 222 -17.74 -3.07 -3.85
C ALA A 222 -18.16 -3.97 -2.67
N GLY A 223 -17.95 -3.51 -1.45
CA GLY A 223 -18.36 -4.19 -0.21
C GLY A 223 -19.87 -4.33 -0.10
N ALA A 224 -20.63 -3.25 -0.31
CA ALA A 224 -22.09 -3.27 -0.24
C ALA A 224 -22.69 -4.25 -1.25
N VAL A 225 -22.23 -4.24 -2.51
CA VAL A 225 -22.67 -5.21 -3.53
C VAL A 225 -22.37 -6.65 -3.10
N SER A 226 -21.18 -6.89 -2.52
CA SER A 226 -20.80 -8.23 -2.07
C SER A 226 -21.62 -8.75 -0.88
N VAL A 227 -21.98 -7.87 0.06
CA VAL A 227 -22.79 -8.21 1.24
C VAL A 227 -24.27 -8.38 0.88
N LEU A 228 -24.78 -7.53 -0.02
CA LEU A 228 -26.18 -7.55 -0.45
C LEU A 228 -26.46 -8.58 -1.56
N GLY A 229 -25.43 -9.24 -2.09
CA GLY A 229 -25.58 -10.23 -3.17
C GLY A 229 -26.11 -9.65 -4.48
N LEU A 230 -25.86 -8.36 -4.75
CA LEU A 230 -26.42 -7.67 -5.91
C LEU A 230 -25.66 -8.04 -7.20
N PRO A 231 -26.35 -8.22 -8.34
CA PRO A 231 -25.69 -8.25 -9.65
C PRO A 231 -25.14 -6.84 -9.99
N PRO A 232 -23.95 -6.70 -10.62
CA PRO A 232 -23.06 -7.74 -11.13
C PRO A 232 -21.90 -8.06 -10.17
N GLY A 233 -22.12 -8.96 -9.20
CA GLY A 233 -21.18 -9.30 -8.12
C GLY A 233 -19.67 -9.36 -8.48
N PRO A 234 -19.23 -10.10 -9.53
CA PRO A 234 -17.82 -10.20 -9.88
C PRO A 234 -17.25 -8.92 -10.53
N ALA A 235 -18.05 -8.20 -11.32
CA ALA A 235 -17.58 -7.06 -12.10
C ALA A 235 -17.52 -5.74 -11.33
N VAL A 236 -18.16 -5.64 -10.15
CA VAL A 236 -18.20 -4.37 -9.40
C VAL A 236 -16.82 -3.91 -8.93
N LEU A 237 -15.95 -4.82 -8.49
CA LEU A 237 -14.60 -4.45 -8.04
C LEU A 237 -13.76 -3.78 -9.16
N PRO A 238 -13.61 -4.38 -10.35
CA PRO A 238 -12.91 -3.72 -11.45
C PRO A 238 -13.63 -2.47 -11.96
N LEU A 239 -14.97 -2.40 -11.89
CA LEU A 239 -15.71 -1.18 -12.25
C LEU A 239 -15.42 -0.01 -11.29
N CYS A 240 -15.46 -0.27 -9.97
CA CYS A 240 -15.14 0.72 -8.95
C CYS A 240 -13.67 1.18 -9.06
N CYS A 241 -12.74 0.25 -9.26
CA CYS A 241 -11.33 0.60 -9.48
C CYS A 241 -11.15 1.37 -10.79
N GLY A 242 -11.82 0.93 -11.87
CA GLY A 242 -11.84 1.59 -13.17
C GLY A 242 -12.38 3.01 -13.16
N ALA A 243 -13.32 3.33 -12.26
CA ALA A 243 -13.79 4.69 -12.03
C ALA A 243 -12.85 5.51 -11.13
N ALA A 244 -12.21 4.87 -10.15
CA ALA A 244 -11.28 5.53 -9.24
C ALA A 244 -9.96 5.96 -9.90
N VAL A 245 -9.39 5.15 -10.81
CA VAL A 245 -8.15 5.49 -11.53
C VAL A 245 -8.23 6.85 -12.24
N PRO A 246 -9.19 7.10 -13.15
CA PRO A 246 -9.25 8.38 -13.87
C PRO A 246 -9.53 9.54 -12.93
N ALA A 247 -10.32 9.36 -11.86
CA ALA A 247 -10.54 10.40 -10.86
C ALA A 247 -9.24 10.78 -10.13
N LEU A 248 -8.44 9.79 -9.72
CA LEU A 248 -7.14 10.00 -9.06
C LEU A 248 -6.12 10.61 -10.01
N VAL A 249 -6.06 10.15 -11.27
CA VAL A 249 -5.18 10.70 -12.30
C VAL A 249 -5.55 12.14 -12.62
N ALA A 250 -6.84 12.44 -12.85
CA ALA A 250 -7.31 13.81 -13.09
C ALA A 250 -6.96 14.72 -11.91
N TYR A 251 -7.18 14.26 -10.68
CA TYR A 251 -6.84 15.03 -9.48
C TYR A 251 -5.33 15.27 -9.36
N THR A 252 -4.50 14.28 -9.69
CA THR A 252 -3.03 14.40 -9.75
C THR A 252 -2.59 15.46 -10.75
N LEU A 253 -3.17 15.45 -11.95
CA LEU A 253 -2.90 16.44 -13.00
C LEU A 253 -3.38 17.85 -12.61
N LEU A 254 -4.54 17.97 -11.96
CA LEU A 254 -5.07 19.27 -11.50
C LEU A 254 -4.22 19.89 -10.38
N LEU A 255 -3.71 19.06 -9.46
CA LEU A 255 -2.86 19.52 -8.37
C LEU A 255 -1.46 19.89 -8.82
N LEU A 256 -0.82 19.01 -9.59
CA LEU A 256 0.53 19.25 -10.10
C LEU A 256 0.52 20.31 -11.20
N GLY A 257 -0.57 20.43 -11.97
CA GLY A 257 -0.73 21.44 -13.01
C GLY A 257 -0.89 22.88 -12.54
N ARG A 258 -1.08 23.12 -11.25
CA ARG A 258 -1.20 24.47 -10.71
C ARG A 258 0.18 25.01 -10.30
N PRO A 259 0.79 25.93 -11.07
CA PRO A 259 2.09 26.53 -10.73
C PRO A 259 2.08 27.36 -9.44
N ALA A 260 0.91 27.63 -8.86
CA ALA A 260 0.72 28.61 -7.78
C ALA A 260 0.87 28.07 -6.34
N ARG A 261 1.35 26.84 -6.11
CA ARG A 261 1.61 26.34 -4.73
C ARG A 261 3.10 26.24 -4.37
N HIS A 262 3.99 26.72 -5.22
CA HIS A 262 5.43 26.73 -4.96
C HIS A 262 6.03 28.14 -4.94
N ALA A 263 5.18 29.17 -4.82
CA ALA A 263 5.59 30.56 -4.58
C ALA A 263 5.41 30.89 -3.09
#